data_AF-A0A0L7T8W5-F1
#
_entry.id   AF-A0A0L7T8W5-F1
#
_cell.length_a   1.000
_cell.length_b   1.000
_cell.length_c   1.000
_cell.angle_alpha   90.00
_cell.angle_beta   90.00
_cell.angle_gamma   90.00
#
_symmetry.space_group_name_H-M   'P 1'
#
loop_
_entity.id
_entity.type
_entity.pdbx_description
1 polymer ?
#
loop_
_entity_poly.entity_id
_entity_poly.type
_entity_poly.pdbx_seq_one_letter_code
_entity_poly.pdbx_strand_id
1 'polypeptide(L)'
;FGLHPGYMPWLFLHTPVVGLLKGMLLTLCICKLFPATPVRITQQQSLPRLSGEELRLIAVLLLTLLLWMTDSLHGISPAWVGLTAACFCLLPRIGFISSDAFGSGVNFRTCLYVAAILGVTAVVVESNLGNTIARALLAVTPLHEDSPFLSFISLNAMTSVLNFVVTANGVPAMFTPMAQSFAEASGFSVLTVVMIQVFAYATPLLPYQASPIVVAMGLGNVPARDGLKLCLVVAVVSALVLLPLNYFWFKALGYL
;
A
#
# COMPACT_ATOMS: atom_id res chain seq x y z
N PHE A 1 10.86 7.18 -16.13
CA PHE A 1 9.72 7.56 -17.00
C PHE A 1 8.96 8.82 -16.55
N GLY A 2 9.49 9.67 -15.65
CA GLY A 2 8.89 11.00 -15.33
C GLY A 2 7.47 10.99 -14.74
N LEU A 3 7.01 9.85 -14.21
CA LEU A 3 5.65 9.71 -13.68
C LEU A 3 5.53 10.43 -12.33
N HIS A 4 4.55 11.32 -12.23
CA HIS A 4 4.15 11.99 -10.99
C HIS A 4 2.70 11.64 -10.67
N PRO A 5 2.43 10.44 -10.12
CA PRO A 5 1.08 10.05 -9.77
C PRO A 5 0.57 10.97 -8.65
N GLY A 6 -0.51 11.69 -8.92
CA GLY A 6 -1.22 12.46 -7.91
C GLY A 6 -1.95 11.54 -6.92
N TYR A 7 -2.15 12.02 -5.70
CA TYR A 7 -2.83 11.29 -4.63
C TYR A 7 -4.29 10.97 -5.00
N MET A 8 -5.03 11.96 -5.51
CA MET A 8 -6.45 11.77 -5.83
C MET A 8 -6.71 10.74 -6.96
N PRO A 9 -6.03 10.80 -8.12
CA PRO A 9 -6.18 9.76 -9.15
C PRO A 9 -5.84 8.36 -8.64
N TRP A 10 -4.78 8.25 -7.83
CA TRP A 10 -4.40 6.97 -7.21
C TRP A 10 -5.49 6.47 -6.26
N LEU A 11 -6.00 7.36 -5.39
CA LEU A 11 -7.05 7.04 -4.44
C LEU A 11 -8.32 6.58 -5.18
N PHE A 12 -8.75 7.32 -6.20
CA PHE A 12 -9.95 7.00 -6.96
C PHE A 12 -9.83 5.66 -7.71
N LEU A 13 -8.66 5.37 -8.28
CA LEU A 13 -8.41 4.11 -8.97
C LEU A 13 -8.51 2.91 -8.03
N HIS A 14 -7.96 3.01 -6.82
CA HIS A 14 -7.84 1.86 -5.91
C HIS A 14 -8.95 1.76 -4.86
N THR A 15 -9.63 2.86 -4.52
CA THR A 15 -10.62 2.89 -3.43
C THR A 15 -11.77 1.91 -3.63
N PRO A 16 -12.43 1.80 -4.80
CA PRO A 16 -13.61 0.94 -4.91
C PRO A 16 -13.31 -0.53 -4.64
N VAL A 17 -12.29 -1.09 -5.31
CA VAL A 17 -12.02 -2.53 -5.24
C VAL A 17 -11.04 -2.85 -4.10
N VAL A 18 -9.89 -2.20 -4.06
CA VAL A 18 -8.83 -2.50 -3.08
C VAL A 18 -9.14 -1.88 -1.72
N GLY A 19 -9.84 -0.75 -1.68
CA GLY A 19 -10.26 -0.10 -0.43
C GLY A 19 -11.56 -0.70 0.12
N LEU A 20 -12.69 -0.40 -0.50
CA LEU A 20 -14.03 -0.68 0.02
C LEU A 20 -14.37 -2.17 -0.05
N LEU A 21 -14.36 -2.78 -1.24
CA LEU A 21 -14.76 -4.19 -1.38
C LEU A 21 -13.85 -5.12 -0.58
N LYS A 22 -12.55 -4.86 -0.59
CA LYS A 22 -11.60 -5.64 0.21
C LYS A 22 -11.73 -5.36 1.71
N GLY A 23 -12.00 -4.13 2.11
CA GLY A 23 -12.30 -3.79 3.51
C GLY A 23 -13.56 -4.51 4.02
N MET A 24 -14.61 -4.59 3.19
CA MET A 24 -15.79 -5.39 3.47
C MET A 24 -15.46 -6.89 3.57
N LEU A 25 -14.68 -7.42 2.63
CA LEU A 25 -14.22 -8.81 2.66
C LEU A 25 -13.44 -9.10 3.96
N LEU A 26 -12.47 -8.25 4.31
CA LEU A 26 -11.70 -8.37 5.55
C LEU A 26 -12.61 -8.40 6.78
N THR A 27 -13.56 -7.47 6.85
CA THR A 27 -14.53 -7.39 7.94
C THR A 27 -15.36 -8.67 8.03
N LEU A 28 -15.91 -9.14 6.92
CA LEU A 28 -16.70 -10.38 6.85
C LEU A 28 -15.87 -11.60 7.25
N CYS A 29 -14.63 -11.72 6.75
CA CYS A 29 -13.71 -12.80 7.11
C CYS A 29 -13.41 -12.78 8.62
N ILE A 30 -13.12 -11.62 9.20
CA ILE A 30 -12.85 -11.51 10.64
C ILE A 30 -14.08 -11.92 11.44
N CYS A 31 -15.25 -11.36 11.15
CA CYS A 31 -16.49 -11.68 11.89
C CYS A 31 -16.91 -13.15 11.77
N LYS A 32 -16.65 -13.80 10.62
CA LYS A 32 -17.03 -15.21 10.38
C LYS A 32 -15.99 -16.21 10.87
N LEU A 33 -14.71 -15.93 10.71
CA LEU A 33 -13.63 -16.85 11.11
C LEU A 33 -13.32 -16.76 12.60
N PHE A 34 -13.52 -15.58 13.20
CA PHE A 34 -13.18 -15.28 14.59
C PHE A 34 -14.37 -14.58 15.28
N PRO A 35 -15.51 -15.26 15.44
CA PRO A 35 -16.68 -14.68 16.10
C PRO A 35 -16.34 -14.31 17.54
N ALA A 36 -16.41 -13.02 17.86
CA ALA A 36 -16.25 -12.53 19.23
C ALA A 36 -17.59 -12.58 19.98
N THR A 37 -17.53 -12.87 21.27
CA THR A 37 -18.65 -12.67 22.21
C THR A 37 -18.39 -11.39 22.98
N PRO A 38 -18.77 -10.20 22.45
CA PRO A 38 -18.51 -8.95 23.13
C PRO A 38 -19.26 -8.92 24.46
N VAL A 39 -18.54 -8.69 25.55
CA VAL A 39 -19.14 -8.44 26.85
C VAL A 39 -19.60 -7.00 26.90
N ARG A 40 -20.84 -6.76 27.35
CA ARG A 40 -21.38 -5.41 27.47
C ARG A 40 -20.56 -4.62 28.49
N ILE A 41 -19.89 -3.57 28.02
CA ILE A 41 -19.20 -2.63 28.90
C ILE A 41 -20.27 -1.82 29.62
N THR A 42 -20.36 -2.00 30.95
CA THR A 42 -21.41 -1.39 31.79
C THR A 42 -20.95 -0.07 32.42
N GLN A 43 -19.64 0.16 32.47
CA GLN A 43 -19.04 1.43 32.88
C GLN A 43 -18.42 2.12 31.67
N GLN A 44 -19.08 3.17 31.21
CA GLN A 44 -18.52 4.05 30.20
C GLN A 44 -17.67 5.09 30.95
N GLN A 45 -16.34 4.97 30.84
CA GLN A 45 -15.46 6.00 31.39
C GLN A 45 -15.76 7.32 30.67
N SER A 46 -16.06 8.37 31.44
CA SER A 46 -16.21 9.71 30.89
C SER A 46 -14.86 10.15 30.34
N LEU A 47 -14.75 10.23 29.01
CA LEU A 47 -13.55 10.77 28.38
C LEU A 47 -13.40 12.25 28.78
N PRO A 48 -12.19 12.71 29.12
CA PRO A 48 -11.95 14.11 29.37
C PRO A 48 -12.23 14.94 28.11
N ARG A 49 -12.52 16.23 28.30
CA ARG A 49 -12.66 17.16 27.17
C ARG A 49 -11.33 17.26 26.42
N LEU A 50 -11.41 17.42 25.10
CA LEU A 50 -10.23 17.58 24.27
C LEU A 50 -9.40 18.78 24.75
N SER A 51 -8.10 18.55 24.90
CA SER A 51 -7.14 19.59 25.25
C SER A 51 -6.87 20.51 24.06
N GLY A 52 -6.29 21.70 24.33
CA GLY A 52 -5.87 22.60 23.26
C GLY A 52 -4.74 22.04 22.38
N GLU A 53 -3.96 21.08 22.87
CA GLU A 53 -2.97 20.35 22.08
C GLU A 53 -3.64 19.36 21.13
N GLU A 54 -4.63 18.62 21.61
CA GLU A 54 -5.40 17.66 20.81
C GLU A 54 -6.18 18.38 19.69
N LEU A 55 -6.78 19.53 20.00
CA LEU A 55 -7.49 20.33 18.98
C LEU A 55 -6.54 20.86 17.89
N ARG A 56 -5.33 21.29 18.27
CA ARG A 56 -4.28 21.70 17.32
C ARG A 56 -3.83 20.52 16.46
N LEU A 57 -3.62 19.34 17.05
CA LEU A 57 -3.27 18.13 16.31
C LEU A 57 -4.37 17.76 15.31
N ILE A 58 -5.65 17.81 15.71
CA ILE A 58 -6.79 17.58 14.81
C ILE A 58 -6.75 18.56 13.64
N ALA A 59 -6.52 19.85 13.90
CA ALA A 59 -6.44 20.87 12.86
C ALA A 59 -5.27 20.61 11.88
N VAL A 60 -4.10 20.23 12.38
CA VAL A 60 -2.93 19.86 11.55
C VAL A 60 -3.28 18.65 10.66
N LEU A 61 -3.84 17.58 11.24
CA LEU A 61 -4.21 16.37 10.50
C LEU A 61 -5.24 16.66 9.41
N LEU A 62 -6.27 17.46 9.72
CA LEU A 62 -7.29 17.86 8.76
C LEU A 62 -6.68 18.70 7.62
N LEU A 63 -5.82 19.66 7.94
CA LEU A 63 -5.16 20.49 6.94
C LEU A 63 -4.23 19.67 6.04
N THR A 64 -3.44 18.77 6.63
CA THR A 64 -2.59 17.84 5.87
C THR A 64 -3.41 16.97 4.93
N LEU A 65 -4.52 16.40 5.40
CA LEU A 65 -5.41 15.59 4.57
C LEU A 65 -6.03 16.41 3.44
N LEU A 66 -6.50 17.63 3.71
CA LEU A 66 -7.05 18.53 2.70
C LEU A 66 -6.02 18.87 1.62
N LEU A 67 -4.78 19.16 2.01
CA LEU A 67 -3.68 19.41 1.08
C LEU A 67 -3.33 18.15 0.26
N TRP A 68 -3.30 16.96 0.86
CA TRP A 68 -3.14 15.73 0.08
C TRP A 68 -4.28 15.50 -0.91
N MET A 69 -5.52 15.77 -0.50
CA MET A 69 -6.71 15.64 -1.35
C MET A 69 -6.77 16.69 -2.47
N THR A 70 -6.02 17.79 -2.36
CA THR A 70 -6.00 18.89 -3.33
C THR A 70 -4.64 19.02 -4.01
N ASP A 71 -3.80 17.99 -3.95
CA ASP A 71 -2.45 17.99 -4.50
C ASP A 71 -2.41 18.32 -5.99
N SER A 72 -3.40 17.84 -6.75
CA SER A 72 -3.58 18.16 -8.16
C SER A 72 -3.89 19.64 -8.44
N LEU A 73 -4.43 20.39 -7.46
CA LEU A 73 -4.76 21.81 -7.61
C LEU A 73 -3.57 22.72 -7.35
N HIS A 74 -2.78 22.42 -6.32
CA HIS A 74 -1.65 23.26 -5.90
C HIS A 74 -0.29 22.73 -6.35
N GLY A 75 -0.19 21.50 -6.87
CA GLY A 75 1.02 20.92 -7.45
C GLY A 75 2.13 20.59 -6.44
N ILE A 76 1.83 20.62 -5.14
CA ILE A 76 2.81 20.32 -4.08
C ILE A 76 2.71 18.83 -3.77
N SER A 77 3.82 18.12 -3.93
CA SER A 77 3.87 16.68 -3.62
C SER A 77 3.42 16.41 -2.17
N PRO A 78 2.59 15.38 -1.94
CA PRO A 78 2.17 14.94 -0.61
C PRO A 78 3.33 14.77 0.39
N ALA A 79 4.52 14.39 -0.09
CA ALA A 79 5.71 14.25 0.75
C ALA A 79 6.15 15.56 1.40
N TRP A 80 6.10 16.67 0.66
CA TRP A 80 6.44 18.00 1.20
C TRP A 80 5.41 18.49 2.20
N VAL A 81 4.12 18.27 1.91
CA VAL A 81 3.03 18.58 2.85
C VAL A 81 3.23 17.83 4.17
N GLY A 82 3.54 16.53 4.11
CA GLY A 82 3.81 15.71 5.28
C GLY A 82 5.05 16.16 6.06
N LEU A 83 6.13 16.54 5.37
CA LEU A 83 7.34 17.08 6.01
C LEU A 83 7.05 18.39 6.73
N THR A 84 6.32 19.32 6.09
CA THR A 84 5.93 20.59 6.72
C THR A 84 5.06 20.36 7.95
N ALA A 85 4.10 19.44 7.88
CA ALA A 85 3.29 19.06 9.04
C ALA A 85 4.15 18.48 10.17
N ALA A 86 5.09 17.59 9.86
CA ALA A 86 6.03 17.03 10.85
C ALA A 86 6.89 18.11 11.50
N CYS A 87 7.44 19.06 10.71
CA CYS A 87 8.18 20.20 11.23
C CYS A 87 7.31 21.05 12.16
N PHE A 88 6.04 21.30 11.80
CA PHE A 88 5.10 22.03 12.64
C PHE A 88 4.85 21.34 13.99
N CYS A 89 4.69 20.01 13.99
CA CYS A 89 4.53 19.22 15.21
C CYS A 89 5.73 19.31 16.18
N LEU A 90 6.92 19.64 15.67
CA LEU A 90 8.18 19.74 16.41
C LEU A 90 8.56 21.19 16.78
N LEU A 91 7.80 22.19 16.33
CA LEU A 91 8.14 23.59 16.61
C LEU A 91 8.11 23.86 18.12
N PRO A 92 9.11 24.57 18.67
CA PRO A 92 9.13 24.90 20.08
C PRO A 92 7.89 25.75 20.44
N ARG A 93 7.28 25.47 21.60
CA ARG A 93 6.08 26.15 22.18
C ARG A 93 4.72 25.84 21.51
N ILE A 94 4.69 25.61 20.20
CA ILE A 94 3.43 25.37 19.46
C ILE A 94 3.24 23.91 19.02
N GLY A 95 4.34 23.18 18.86
CA GLY A 95 4.32 21.74 18.65
C GLY A 95 3.79 21.01 19.88
N PHE A 96 3.36 19.77 19.66
CA PHE A 96 2.80 18.89 20.69
C PHE A 96 3.60 17.59 20.82
N ILE A 97 4.73 17.47 20.12
CA ILE A 97 5.67 16.35 20.23
C ILE A 97 6.94 16.84 20.92
N SER A 98 7.33 16.21 22.03
CA SER A 98 8.62 16.47 22.69
C SER A 98 9.77 15.86 21.90
N SER A 99 11.00 16.37 22.10
CA SER A 99 12.21 15.79 21.50
C SER A 99 12.39 14.31 21.83
N ASP A 100 12.02 13.90 23.05
CA ASP A 100 12.10 12.50 23.50
C ASP A 100 11.03 11.62 22.84
N ALA A 101 9.80 12.13 22.71
CA ALA A 101 8.72 11.45 21.99
C ALA A 101 9.05 11.31 20.51
N PHE A 102 9.70 12.31 19.91
CA PHE A 102 10.18 12.23 18.54
C PHE A 102 11.32 11.21 18.40
N GLY A 103 12.35 11.28 19.25
CA GLY A 103 13.50 10.38 19.18
C GLY A 103 13.15 8.91 19.40
N SER A 104 12.17 8.63 20.27
CA SER A 104 11.69 7.26 20.52
C SER A 104 10.62 6.80 19.53
N GLY A 105 9.79 7.72 19.02
CA GLY A 105 8.69 7.41 18.10
C GLY A 105 9.10 7.30 16.63
N VAL A 106 10.20 7.95 16.22
CA VAL A 106 10.70 7.87 14.85
C VAL A 106 11.40 6.54 14.63
N ASN A 107 10.83 5.73 13.75
CA ASN A 107 11.42 4.47 13.35
C ASN A 107 12.55 4.71 12.33
N PHE A 108 13.75 5.05 12.80
CA PHE A 108 14.92 5.27 11.93
C PHE A 108 15.24 4.04 11.04
N ARG A 109 14.87 2.83 11.49
CA ARG A 109 14.96 1.63 10.65
C ARG A 109 14.09 1.74 9.40
N THR A 110 12.92 2.38 9.47
CA THR A 110 12.06 2.60 8.29
C THR A 110 12.72 3.58 7.31
N CYS A 111 13.35 4.66 7.81
CA CYS A 111 14.09 5.60 6.96
C CYS A 111 15.27 4.91 6.24
N LEU A 112 16.09 4.16 6.98
CA LEU A 112 17.19 3.37 6.41
C LEU A 112 16.68 2.33 5.42
N TYR A 113 15.56 1.68 5.73
CA TYR A 113 14.94 0.68 4.86
C TYR A 113 14.48 1.29 3.54
N VAL A 114 13.78 2.44 3.56
CA VAL A 114 13.38 3.16 2.35
C VAL A 114 14.61 3.59 1.55
N ALA A 115 15.63 4.15 2.20
CA ALA A 115 16.88 4.53 1.54
C ALA A 115 17.60 3.32 0.88
N ALA A 116 17.70 2.19 1.60
CA ALA A 116 18.31 0.97 1.10
C ALA A 116 17.53 0.38 -0.09
N ILE A 117 16.20 0.37 0.00
CA ILE A 117 15.32 -0.08 -1.08
C ILE A 117 15.52 0.77 -2.34
N LEU A 118 15.48 2.09 -2.21
CA LEU A 118 15.71 3.00 -3.33
C LEU A 118 17.14 2.87 -3.89
N GLY A 119 18.12 2.58 -3.02
CA GLY A 119 19.49 2.26 -3.41
C GLY A 119 19.58 0.97 -4.23
N VAL A 120 18.90 -0.10 -3.82
CA VAL A 120 18.81 -1.36 -4.60
C VAL A 120 18.13 -1.09 -5.94
N THR A 121 17.04 -0.32 -5.98
CA THR A 121 16.40 0.12 -7.23
C THR A 121 17.41 0.78 -8.17
N ALA A 122 18.22 1.72 -7.67
CA ALA A 122 19.24 2.39 -8.47
C ALA A 122 20.29 1.42 -9.02
N VAL A 123 20.82 0.52 -8.18
CA VAL A 123 21.79 -0.50 -8.60
C VAL A 123 21.19 -1.44 -9.64
N VAL A 124 19.94 -1.88 -9.48
CA VAL A 124 19.24 -2.77 -10.44
C VAL A 124 19.07 -2.10 -11.81
N VAL A 125 18.79 -0.79 -11.82
CA VAL A 125 18.67 0.01 -13.05
C VAL A 125 20.04 0.20 -13.70
N GLU A 126 21.05 0.65 -12.95
CA GLU A 126 22.38 0.98 -13.48
C GLU A 126 23.15 -0.26 -13.94
N SER A 127 23.01 -1.38 -13.23
CA SER A 127 23.63 -2.68 -13.60
C SER A 127 22.91 -3.39 -14.75
N ASN A 128 21.79 -2.85 -15.26
CA ASN A 128 20.94 -3.48 -16.26
C ASN A 128 20.36 -4.85 -15.81
N LEU A 129 20.43 -5.15 -14.51
CA LEU A 129 19.92 -6.38 -13.92
C LEU A 129 18.40 -6.47 -14.05
N GLY A 130 17.71 -5.32 -13.94
CA GLY A 130 16.26 -5.23 -14.13
C GLY A 130 15.80 -5.80 -15.48
N ASN A 131 16.51 -5.47 -16.57
CA ASN A 131 16.19 -6.00 -17.91
C ASN A 131 16.47 -7.51 -18.03
N THR A 132 17.48 -8.02 -17.33
CA THR A 132 17.78 -9.46 -17.32
C THR A 132 16.71 -10.25 -16.57
N ILE A 133 16.30 -9.76 -15.39
CA ILE A 133 15.20 -10.33 -14.61
C ILE A 133 13.88 -10.24 -15.39
N ALA A 134 13.59 -9.07 -15.97
CA ALA A 134 12.38 -8.88 -16.78
C ALA A 134 12.33 -9.87 -17.95
N ARG A 135 13.43 -10.05 -18.72
CA ARG A 135 13.48 -11.05 -19.81
C ARG A 135 13.22 -12.47 -19.32
N ALA A 136 13.81 -12.87 -18.19
CA ALA A 136 13.59 -14.19 -17.62
C ALA A 136 12.13 -14.40 -17.19
N LEU A 137 11.51 -13.38 -16.60
CA LEU A 137 10.10 -13.41 -16.23
C LEU A 137 9.18 -13.42 -17.46
N LEU A 138 9.47 -12.58 -18.46
CA LEU A 138 8.70 -12.52 -19.71
C LEU A 138 8.73 -13.84 -20.47
N ALA A 139 9.81 -14.61 -20.38
CA ALA A 139 9.89 -15.94 -21.02
C ALA A 139 8.88 -16.95 -20.47
N VAL A 140 8.41 -16.76 -19.24
CA VAL A 140 7.45 -17.67 -18.57
C VAL A 140 6.08 -17.04 -18.34
N THR A 141 5.92 -15.75 -18.64
CA THR A 141 4.70 -15.00 -18.34
C THR A 141 3.95 -14.72 -19.64
N PRO A 142 2.70 -15.18 -19.82
CA PRO A 142 1.95 -14.92 -21.03
C PRO A 142 1.44 -13.48 -21.00
N LEU A 143 2.24 -12.57 -21.58
CA LEU A 143 1.88 -11.19 -21.85
C LEU A 143 1.70 -11.03 -23.35
N HIS A 144 0.49 -10.67 -23.75
CA HIS A 144 0.13 -10.43 -25.15
C HIS A 144 -0.83 -9.24 -25.22
N GLU A 145 -0.65 -8.40 -26.24
CA GLU A 145 -1.54 -7.27 -26.52
C GLU A 145 -2.97 -7.74 -26.85
N ASP A 146 -3.09 -8.87 -27.56
CA ASP A 146 -4.38 -9.44 -28.00
C ASP A 146 -5.23 -10.00 -26.84
N SER A 147 -4.62 -10.23 -25.67
CA SER A 147 -5.29 -10.80 -24.50
C SER A 147 -5.08 -9.95 -23.24
N PRO A 148 -5.66 -8.73 -23.17
CA PRO A 148 -5.41 -7.81 -22.06
C PRO A 148 -5.84 -8.38 -20.70
N PHE A 149 -6.89 -9.21 -20.65
CA PHE A 149 -7.28 -9.86 -19.40
C PHE A 149 -6.21 -10.83 -18.88
N LEU A 150 -5.64 -11.64 -19.77
CA LEU A 150 -4.58 -12.58 -19.40
C LEU A 150 -3.33 -11.82 -18.97
N SER A 151 -2.92 -10.79 -19.73
CA SER A 151 -1.80 -9.92 -19.38
C SER A 151 -1.97 -9.26 -18.00
N PHE A 152 -3.18 -8.79 -17.69
CA PHE A 152 -3.49 -8.19 -16.39
C PHE A 152 -3.36 -9.17 -15.23
N ILE A 153 -3.91 -10.39 -15.37
CA ILE A 153 -3.80 -11.44 -14.35
C ILE A 153 -2.35 -11.89 -14.21
N SER A 154 -1.66 -12.11 -15.33
CA SER A 154 -0.24 -12.48 -15.39
C SER A 154 0.64 -11.50 -14.63
N LEU A 155 0.47 -10.20 -14.86
CA LEU A 155 1.21 -9.16 -14.13
C LEU A 155 0.92 -9.21 -12.62
N ASN A 156 -0.35 -9.32 -12.21
CA ASN A 156 -0.71 -9.45 -10.80
C ASN A 156 -0.13 -10.72 -10.15
N ALA A 157 -0.18 -11.85 -10.85
CA ALA A 157 0.35 -13.12 -10.36
C ALA A 157 1.88 -13.03 -10.18
N MET A 158 2.58 -12.50 -11.17
CA MET A 158 4.02 -12.26 -11.10
C MET A 158 4.39 -11.32 -9.94
N THR A 159 3.67 -10.20 -9.77
CA THR A 159 3.89 -9.30 -8.62
C THR A 159 3.60 -9.99 -7.29
N SER A 160 2.58 -10.85 -7.24
CA SER A 160 2.24 -11.62 -6.02
C SER A 160 3.35 -12.63 -5.66
N VAL A 161 3.95 -13.28 -6.66
CA VAL A 161 5.12 -14.15 -6.48
C VAL A 161 6.32 -13.33 -5.99
N LEU A 162 6.57 -12.16 -6.58
CA LEU A 162 7.62 -11.25 -6.12
C LEU A 162 7.43 -10.86 -4.65
N ASN A 163 6.19 -10.65 -4.21
CA ASN A 163 5.86 -10.35 -2.81
C ASN A 163 6.22 -11.48 -1.82
N PHE A 164 6.54 -12.70 -2.28
CA PHE A 164 7.13 -13.72 -1.40
C PHE A 164 8.61 -13.47 -1.13
N VAL A 165 9.32 -12.91 -2.11
CA VAL A 165 10.76 -12.62 -2.03
C VAL A 165 11.01 -11.30 -1.31
N VAL A 166 10.16 -10.30 -1.57
CA VAL A 166 10.22 -8.98 -0.94
C VAL A 166 8.94 -8.65 -0.22
N THR A 167 8.99 -7.78 0.79
CA THR A 167 7.78 -7.32 1.48
C THR A 167 6.93 -6.44 0.57
N ALA A 168 5.70 -6.12 1.01
CA ALA A 168 4.78 -5.24 0.30
C ALA A 168 5.41 -3.87 -0.05
N ASN A 169 6.32 -3.37 0.80
CA ASN A 169 7.04 -2.11 0.56
C ASN A 169 8.21 -2.29 -0.43
N GLY A 170 8.79 -3.49 -0.51
CA GLY A 170 9.86 -3.82 -1.45
C GLY A 170 9.36 -4.12 -2.87
N VAL A 171 8.11 -4.57 -3.02
CA VAL A 171 7.51 -4.85 -4.34
C VAL A 171 7.61 -3.65 -5.29
N PRO A 172 7.14 -2.44 -4.95
CA PRO A 172 7.26 -1.28 -5.83
C PRO A 172 8.70 -0.98 -6.26
N ALA A 173 9.66 -1.20 -5.37
CA ALA A 173 11.04 -0.87 -5.64
C ALA A 173 11.75 -1.82 -6.60
N MET A 174 11.34 -3.09 -6.62
CA MET A 174 11.83 -4.06 -7.60
C MET A 174 11.01 -4.06 -8.88
N PHE A 175 9.70 -3.92 -8.78
CA PHE A 175 8.78 -4.03 -9.92
C PHE A 175 8.80 -2.76 -10.80
N THR A 176 8.79 -1.57 -10.19
CA THR A 176 8.69 -0.29 -10.93
C THR A 176 9.83 -0.05 -11.93
N PRO A 177 11.10 -0.38 -11.63
CA PRO A 177 12.19 -0.34 -12.62
C PRO A 177 11.92 -1.12 -13.91
N MET A 178 11.18 -2.22 -13.80
CA MET A 178 10.89 -3.14 -14.90
C MET A 178 9.56 -2.80 -15.61
N ALA A 179 8.86 -1.76 -15.16
CA ALA A 179 7.52 -1.43 -15.65
C ALA A 179 7.48 -1.13 -17.17
N GLN A 180 8.54 -0.55 -17.73
CA GLN A 180 8.63 -0.28 -19.16
C GLN A 180 8.69 -1.56 -19.99
N SER A 181 9.53 -2.53 -19.60
CA SER A 181 9.61 -3.81 -20.31
C SER A 181 8.29 -4.58 -20.24
N PHE A 182 7.58 -4.49 -19.11
CA PHE A 182 6.25 -5.08 -18.97
C PHE A 182 5.18 -4.35 -19.77
N ALA A 183 5.26 -3.02 -19.88
CA ALA A 183 4.37 -2.22 -20.73
C ALA A 183 4.53 -2.62 -22.20
N GLU A 184 5.77 -2.67 -22.69
CA GLU A 184 6.08 -3.09 -24.06
C GLU A 184 5.62 -4.53 -24.37
N ALA A 185 5.72 -5.44 -23.41
CA ALA A 185 5.30 -6.83 -23.62
C ALA A 185 3.78 -7.04 -23.51
N SER A 186 3.06 -6.20 -22.76
CA SER A 186 1.62 -6.35 -22.52
C SER A 186 0.73 -5.46 -23.38
N GLY A 187 1.31 -4.44 -24.03
CA GLY A 187 0.57 -3.39 -24.74
C GLY A 187 -0.05 -2.32 -23.81
N PHE A 188 0.17 -2.43 -22.49
CA PHE A 188 -0.36 -1.46 -21.53
C PHE A 188 0.51 -0.21 -21.44
N SER A 189 -0.08 0.90 -20.98
CA SER A 189 0.70 2.07 -20.59
C SER A 189 1.59 1.75 -19.38
N VAL A 190 2.75 2.42 -19.28
CA VAL A 190 3.65 2.28 -18.11
C VAL A 190 2.92 2.63 -16.81
N LEU A 191 2.05 3.65 -16.84
CA LEU A 191 1.24 4.03 -15.70
C LEU A 191 0.33 2.87 -15.26
N THR A 192 -0.35 2.22 -16.20
CA THR A 192 -1.21 1.07 -15.93
C THR A 192 -0.43 -0.06 -15.27
N VAL A 193 0.74 -0.41 -15.80
CA VAL A 193 1.62 -1.44 -15.21
C VAL A 193 2.03 -1.08 -13.77
N VAL A 194 2.41 0.17 -13.53
CA VAL A 194 2.75 0.67 -12.19
C VAL A 194 1.56 0.65 -11.23
N MET A 195 0.32 0.81 -11.72
CA MET A 195 -0.88 0.75 -10.88
C MET A 195 -1.37 -0.67 -10.64
N ILE A 196 -1.11 -1.61 -11.56
CA ILE A 196 -1.51 -3.02 -11.42
C ILE A 196 -0.92 -3.66 -10.15
N GLN A 197 0.37 -3.41 -9.85
CA GLN A 197 1.05 -3.99 -8.70
C GLN A 197 0.40 -3.67 -7.33
N VAL A 198 -0.39 -2.60 -7.24
CA VAL A 198 -1.06 -2.16 -6.00
C VAL A 198 -1.97 -3.23 -5.44
N PHE A 199 -2.71 -3.92 -6.31
CA PHE A 199 -3.57 -5.01 -5.90
C PHE A 199 -2.78 -6.16 -5.26
N ALA A 200 -1.65 -6.53 -5.87
CA ALA A 200 -0.81 -7.63 -5.42
C ALA A 200 -0.13 -7.35 -4.07
N TYR A 201 0.57 -6.21 -3.91
CA TYR A 201 1.24 -5.93 -2.63
C TYR A 201 0.25 -5.64 -1.50
N ALA A 202 -0.95 -5.14 -1.82
CA ALA A 202 -2.00 -4.95 -0.83
C ALA A 202 -2.61 -6.29 -0.38
N THR A 203 -2.37 -7.40 -1.08
CA THR A 203 -2.94 -8.74 -0.82
C THR A 203 -1.86 -9.69 -0.31
N PRO A 204 -1.37 -9.53 0.93
CA PRO A 204 -0.39 -10.45 1.49
C PRO A 204 -1.01 -11.85 1.69
N LEU A 205 -0.35 -12.87 1.16
CA LEU A 205 -0.65 -14.29 1.38
C LEU A 205 -0.15 -14.76 2.75
N LEU A 206 0.96 -14.18 3.23
CA LEU A 206 1.62 -14.53 4.48
C LEU A 206 1.80 -13.28 5.37
N PRO A 207 1.58 -13.36 6.70
CA PRO A 207 1.66 -12.21 7.59
C PRO A 207 2.96 -11.39 7.51
N TYR A 208 4.11 -12.05 7.30
CA TYR A 208 5.41 -11.36 7.25
C TYR A 208 5.53 -10.38 6.07
N GLN A 209 4.75 -10.57 5.00
CA GLN A 209 4.82 -9.73 3.81
C GLN A 209 4.40 -8.28 4.11
N ALA A 210 3.63 -8.07 5.18
CA ALA A 210 3.26 -6.73 5.66
C ALA A 210 3.55 -6.60 7.16
N SER A 211 4.56 -5.78 7.50
CA SER A 211 4.97 -5.56 8.89
C SER A 211 3.84 -5.11 9.83
N PRO A 212 2.84 -4.28 9.42
CA PRO A 212 1.74 -3.91 10.32
C PRO A 212 0.91 -5.11 10.79
N ILE A 213 0.81 -6.17 9.98
CA ILE A 213 0.08 -7.39 10.35
C ILE A 213 0.80 -8.09 11.50
N VAL A 214 2.13 -8.27 11.38
CA VAL A 214 2.95 -8.91 12.43
C VAL A 214 2.89 -8.12 13.74
N VAL A 215 2.97 -6.79 13.65
CA VAL A 215 2.87 -5.91 14.83
C VAL A 215 1.50 -6.05 15.48
N ALA A 216 0.41 -5.98 14.71
CA ALA A 216 -0.94 -6.13 15.22
C ALA A 216 -1.17 -7.51 15.87
N MET A 217 -0.64 -8.58 15.26
CA MET A 217 -0.70 -9.93 15.82
C MET A 217 0.04 -10.03 17.15
N GLY A 218 1.23 -9.43 17.25
CA GLY A 218 1.99 -9.37 18.50
C GLY A 218 1.26 -8.63 19.61
N LEU A 219 0.68 -7.46 19.30
CA LEU A 219 -0.10 -6.66 20.26
C LEU A 219 -1.39 -7.37 20.70
N GLY A 220 -2.08 -8.04 19.77
CA GLY A 220 -3.31 -8.76 20.03
C GLY A 220 -3.13 -10.19 20.55
N ASN A 221 -1.88 -10.63 20.76
CA ASN A 221 -1.55 -12.01 21.09
C ASN A 221 -2.22 -13.05 20.16
N VAL A 222 -2.30 -12.73 18.86
CA VAL A 222 -2.96 -13.55 17.85
C VAL A 222 -1.99 -14.64 17.40
N PRO A 223 -2.38 -15.93 17.45
CA PRO A 223 -1.49 -17.01 17.04
C PRO A 223 -1.20 -16.96 15.54
N ALA A 224 0.02 -17.36 15.15
CA ALA A 224 0.48 -17.33 13.76
C ALA A 224 -0.46 -18.05 12.78
N ARG A 225 -1.07 -19.16 13.23
CA ARG A 225 -2.03 -19.95 12.45
C ARG A 225 -3.26 -19.13 12.04
N ASP A 226 -3.78 -18.29 12.94
CA ASP A 226 -4.99 -17.52 12.68
C ASP A 226 -4.71 -16.34 11.75
N GLY A 227 -3.56 -15.68 11.94
CA GLY A 227 -3.06 -14.68 10.99
C GLY A 227 -2.88 -15.27 9.59
N LEU A 228 -2.24 -16.44 9.48
CA LEU A 228 -2.07 -17.16 8.22
C LEU A 228 -3.42 -17.52 7.58
N LYS A 229 -4.35 -18.08 8.37
CA LYS A 229 -5.69 -18.46 7.91
C LYS A 229 -6.43 -17.25 7.33
N LEU A 230 -6.38 -16.11 8.01
CA LEU A 230 -7.02 -14.88 7.53
C LEU A 230 -6.39 -14.40 6.20
N CYS A 231 -5.06 -14.31 6.14
CA CYS A 231 -4.34 -13.89 4.93
C CYS A 231 -4.68 -14.79 3.73
N LEU A 232 -4.65 -16.10 3.90
CA LEU A 232 -4.94 -17.04 2.82
C LEU A 232 -6.40 -16.95 2.33
N VAL A 233 -7.37 -16.89 3.25
CA VAL A 233 -8.79 -16.77 2.87
C VAL A 233 -9.03 -15.47 2.10
N VAL A 234 -8.50 -14.35 2.61
CA VAL A 234 -8.64 -13.05 1.95
C VAL A 234 -7.93 -13.05 0.60
N ALA A 235 -6.74 -13.65 0.49
CA ALA A 235 -6.00 -13.73 -0.76
C ALA A 235 -6.73 -14.56 -1.82
N VAL A 236 -7.27 -15.73 -1.45
CA VAL A 236 -8.05 -16.59 -2.36
C VAL A 236 -9.30 -15.87 -2.86
N VAL A 237 -10.09 -15.27 -1.96
CA VAL A 237 -11.30 -14.55 -2.37
C VAL A 237 -10.94 -13.29 -3.18
N SER A 238 -9.84 -12.62 -2.83
CA SER A 238 -9.34 -11.48 -3.62
C SER A 238 -8.96 -11.93 -5.03
N ALA A 239 -8.24 -13.03 -5.19
CA ALA A 239 -7.83 -13.55 -6.49
C ALA A 239 -9.02 -14.00 -7.35
N LEU A 240 -10.02 -14.65 -6.75
CA LEU A 240 -11.15 -15.20 -7.50
C LEU A 240 -12.26 -14.18 -7.79
N VAL A 241 -12.44 -13.19 -6.92
CA VAL A 241 -13.56 -12.24 -7.00
C VAL A 241 -13.07 -10.82 -7.25
N LEU A 242 -12.18 -10.32 -6.40
CA LEU A 242 -11.77 -8.91 -6.46
C LEU A 242 -10.83 -8.62 -7.63
N LEU A 243 -9.99 -9.56 -8.06
CA LEU A 243 -9.06 -9.36 -9.16
C LEU A 243 -9.80 -9.20 -10.52
N PRO A 244 -10.77 -10.06 -10.88
CA PRO A 244 -11.63 -9.81 -12.03
C PRO A 244 -12.39 -8.48 -11.95
N LEU A 245 -12.95 -8.14 -10.78
CA LEU A 245 -13.61 -6.84 -10.58
C LEU A 245 -12.65 -5.66 -10.77
N ASN A 246 -11.41 -5.79 -10.29
CA ASN A 246 -10.35 -4.80 -10.47
C ASN A 246 -10.02 -4.61 -11.95
N TYR A 247 -9.93 -5.69 -12.73
CA TYR A 247 -9.74 -5.62 -14.17
C TYR A 247 -10.85 -4.82 -14.85
N PHE A 248 -12.12 -5.15 -14.57
CA PHE A 248 -13.25 -4.42 -15.17
C PHE A 248 -13.29 -2.96 -14.74
N TRP A 249 -12.89 -2.65 -13.50
CA TRP A 249 -12.78 -1.27 -13.02
C TRP A 249 -11.69 -0.49 -13.78
N PHE A 250 -10.50 -1.07 -13.94
CA PHE A 250 -9.41 -0.46 -14.73
C PHE A 250 -9.85 -0.21 -16.18
N LYS A 251 -10.54 -1.18 -16.79
CA LYS A 251 -11.10 -1.04 -18.15
C LYS A 251 -12.15 0.06 -18.22
N ALA A 252 -13.06 0.14 -17.25
CA ALA A 252 -14.10 1.17 -17.21
C ALA A 252 -13.53 2.59 -17.08
N LEU A 253 -12.38 2.73 -16.42
CA LEU A 253 -11.65 4.00 -16.29
C LEU A 253 -10.70 4.30 -17.46
N GLY A 254 -10.60 3.42 -18.46
CA GLY A 254 -9.75 3.62 -19.64
C GLY A 254 -8.26 3.41 -19.40
N TYR A 255 -7.88 2.63 -18.37
CA TYR A 255 -6.47 2.28 -18.12
C TYR A 255 -6.00 1.07 -18.93
N LEU A 256 -6.91 0.28 -19.51
CA LEU A 256 -6.66 -0.97 -20.24
C LEU A 256 -7.22 -0.91 -21.64
#